data_AF-A0A1G8AZJ4-F1
#
_entry.id   AF-A0A1G8AZJ4-F1
#
_cell.length_a   1.000
_cell.length_b   1.000
_cell.length_c   1.000
_cell.angle_alpha   90.00
_cell.angle_beta   90.00
_cell.angle_gamma   90.00
#
_symmetry.space_group_name_H-M   'P 1'
#
loop_
_entity.id
_entity.type
_entity.pdbx_description
1 polymer ?
#
loop_
_entity_poly.entity_id
_entity_poly.type
_entity_poly.pdbx_seq_one_letter_code
_entity_poly.pdbx_strand_id
1 'polypeptide(L)'
;MKNLLAVLVCLFYGITAFAQAALPQTPPPQSKSAQPLQAKPDTGKALLNPNQSPSFKDTTTYKSYQPKSPGDSLYRHLPDAKEWQPSIIVNFKIIAGLGHINPNDVAWLTIFKEKDAPANLANLSRFGIITITLKKGVKIETNTCDDIKRRFGVSGKVRFAVDGYFVDDESMLISAQDINEINLTWKKNKDGSPDVTINIWMLVPEARKGPIAGRHSTDKPGEIYIRGSASK
;
A
#
# COMPACT_ATOMS: atom_id res chain seq x y z
N MET A 1 -32.55 -27.31 -49.53
CA MET A 1 -32.34 -25.89 -49.90
C MET A 1 -30.92 -25.53 -49.47
N LYS A 2 -29.93 -25.77 -50.35
CA LYS A 2 -29.21 -24.80 -51.20
C LYS A 2 -28.12 -23.99 -50.45
N ASN A 3 -26.86 -24.30 -50.82
CA ASN A 3 -25.61 -23.50 -50.84
C ASN A 3 -24.87 -23.39 -49.48
N LEU A 4 -23.62 -23.83 -49.24
CA LEU A 4 -22.37 -24.08 -50.00
C LEU A 4 -21.66 -22.82 -50.56
N LEU A 5 -20.51 -22.50 -49.91
CA LEU A 5 -19.22 -21.96 -50.39
C LEU A 5 -19.10 -20.54 -51.01
N ALA A 6 -18.19 -19.73 -50.42
CA ALA A 6 -17.12 -18.88 -51.04
C ALA A 6 -16.67 -17.82 -49.98
N VAL A 7 -15.46 -17.81 -49.40
CA VAL A 7 -14.13 -17.43 -49.93
C VAL A 7 -14.13 -16.07 -50.65
N LEU A 8 -13.43 -15.06 -50.10
CA LEU A 8 -12.27 -14.36 -50.73
C LEU A 8 -12.00 -12.95 -50.13
N VAL A 9 -10.82 -12.82 -49.52
CA VAL A 9 -9.81 -11.73 -49.50
C VAL A 9 -10.21 -10.31 -49.97
N CYS A 10 -9.93 -9.31 -49.10
CA CYS A 10 -9.36 -8.04 -49.51
C CYS A 10 -8.21 -7.62 -48.56
N LEU A 11 -7.01 -7.55 -49.15
CA LEU A 11 -5.77 -6.92 -48.66
C LEU A 11 -5.78 -5.41 -48.92
N PHE A 12 -4.81 -4.72 -48.29
CA PHE A 12 -4.33 -3.34 -48.48
C PHE A 12 -5.01 -2.25 -47.65
N TYR A 13 -4.28 -1.71 -46.66
CA TYR A 13 -3.56 -0.43 -46.78
C TYR A 13 -2.37 -0.41 -45.83
N GLY A 14 -1.20 -0.08 -46.35
CA GLY A 14 0.00 0.20 -45.58
C GLY A 14 0.28 1.70 -45.46
N ILE A 15 1.49 1.97 -44.94
CA ILE A 15 2.25 3.23 -44.92
C ILE A 15 1.89 4.14 -43.73
N THR A 16 2.75 4.31 -42.71
CA THR A 16 3.92 5.21 -42.80
C THR A 16 4.97 4.86 -41.74
N ALA A 17 6.23 4.74 -42.18
CA ALA A 17 7.41 4.77 -41.33
C ALA A 17 7.78 6.24 -41.06
N PHE A 18 7.97 6.60 -39.79
CA PHE A 18 8.61 7.85 -39.41
C PHE A 18 10.08 7.58 -39.10
N ALA A 19 10.95 8.11 -39.95
CA ALA A 19 12.36 8.28 -39.66
C ALA A 19 12.53 9.49 -38.73
N GLN A 20 13.21 9.31 -37.60
CA GLN A 20 13.58 10.41 -36.71
C GLN A 20 15.03 10.78 -36.97
N ALA A 21 15.23 11.90 -37.67
CA ALA A 21 16.54 12.49 -37.90
C ALA A 21 17.09 13.08 -36.60
N ALA A 22 18.33 12.72 -36.27
CA ALA A 22 19.10 13.29 -35.18
C ALA A 22 19.49 14.74 -35.52
N LEU A 23 19.12 15.68 -34.65
CA LEU A 23 19.62 17.05 -34.70
C LEU A 23 21.01 17.15 -34.06
N PRO A 24 21.93 17.97 -34.62
CA PRO A 24 23.27 18.17 -34.09
C PRO A 24 23.26 18.91 -32.75
N GLN A 25 23.97 18.36 -31.78
CA GLN A 25 24.23 18.99 -30.47
C GLN A 25 25.21 20.14 -30.62
N THR A 26 24.81 21.35 -30.24
CA THR A 26 25.71 22.49 -30.05
C THR A 26 26.41 22.37 -28.69
N PRO A 27 27.75 22.53 -28.63
CA PRO A 27 28.48 22.50 -27.36
C PRO A 27 28.23 23.78 -26.53
N PRO A 28 28.26 23.70 -25.19
CA PRO A 28 28.02 24.85 -24.33
C PRO A 28 29.21 25.84 -24.36
N PRO A 29 28.96 27.15 -24.27
CA PRO A 29 30.03 28.15 -24.24
C PRO A 29 30.83 28.11 -22.94
N GLN A 30 32.16 28.22 -23.10
CA GLN A 30 33.16 28.21 -22.06
C GLN A 30 33.22 29.53 -21.26
N SER A 31 33.48 29.39 -19.96
CA SER A 31 33.77 30.42 -18.97
C SER A 31 35.01 31.26 -19.31
N LYS A 32 34.93 32.59 -19.14
CA LYS A 32 36.08 33.49 -18.99
C LYS A 32 35.93 34.34 -17.74
N SER A 33 36.95 34.27 -16.88
CA SER A 33 37.18 35.14 -15.73
C SER A 33 37.91 36.42 -16.15
N ALA A 34 37.58 37.57 -15.54
CA ALA A 34 38.54 38.49 -14.92
C ALA A 34 37.82 39.70 -14.26
N GLN A 35 38.09 39.87 -12.97
CA GLN A 35 37.91 41.06 -12.10
C GLN A 35 38.94 42.18 -12.44
N PRO A 36 39.08 43.33 -11.72
CA PRO A 36 38.31 43.89 -10.57
C PRO A 36 37.98 45.40 -10.69
N LEU A 37 37.20 45.96 -9.76
CA LEU A 37 37.43 47.32 -9.24
C LEU A 37 36.96 47.41 -7.78
N GLN A 38 37.89 47.77 -6.91
CA GLN A 38 37.72 47.95 -5.47
C GLN A 38 37.07 49.30 -5.15
N ALA A 39 36.14 49.32 -4.19
CA ALA A 39 36.12 50.30 -3.09
C ALA A 39 35.19 49.78 -1.95
N LYS A 40 35.70 49.84 -0.72
CA LYS A 40 35.09 49.55 0.60
C LYS A 40 34.90 50.91 1.32
N PRO A 41 34.35 51.06 2.56
CA PRO A 41 33.39 50.31 3.40
C PRO A 41 32.06 51.14 3.54
N ASP A 42 30.98 50.75 4.20
CA ASP A 42 30.89 50.39 5.62
C ASP A 42 29.44 49.96 6.01
N THR A 43 29.38 49.16 7.08
CA THR A 43 28.30 48.99 8.07
C THR A 43 27.00 48.23 7.72
N GLY A 44 26.85 47.05 8.34
CA GLY A 44 25.60 46.72 9.05
C GLY A 44 24.74 45.54 8.59
N LYS A 45 25.09 44.35 9.10
CA LYS A 45 24.18 43.26 9.57
C LYS A 45 23.29 42.49 8.57
N ALA A 46 23.77 41.28 8.28
CA ALA A 46 23.06 39.99 8.17
C ALA A 46 21.91 39.85 7.15
N LEU A 47 22.28 39.51 5.90
CA LEU A 47 21.41 38.86 4.92
C LEU A 47 21.52 37.33 5.04
N LEU A 48 20.38 36.68 4.80
CA LEU A 48 20.12 35.24 4.83
C LEU A 48 21.11 34.41 4.01
N ASN A 49 21.57 33.29 4.59
CA ASN A 49 22.38 32.27 3.91
C ASN A 49 21.45 31.32 3.12
N PRO A 50 21.54 31.19 1.78
CA PRO A 50 20.68 30.33 0.99
C PRO A 50 21.12 28.85 0.93
N ASN A 51 22.15 28.43 1.67
CA ASN A 51 22.65 27.04 1.67
C ASN A 51 22.28 26.23 2.94
N GLN A 52 21.19 26.56 3.61
CA GLN A 52 20.61 25.68 4.63
C GLN A 52 19.47 24.85 4.03
N SER A 53 19.81 23.63 3.59
CA SER A 53 18.82 22.55 3.49
C SER A 53 18.13 22.40 4.85
N PRO A 54 16.79 22.27 4.93
CA PRO A 54 16.12 22.08 6.20
C PRO A 54 16.60 20.78 6.84
N SER A 55 17.29 20.91 7.97
CA SER A 55 17.59 19.81 8.89
C SER A 55 16.26 19.30 9.44
N PHE A 56 15.82 18.14 8.93
CA PHE A 56 14.72 17.41 9.52
C PHE A 56 15.22 16.83 10.85
N LYS A 57 14.95 17.53 11.95
CA LYS A 57 15.19 17.01 13.30
C LYS A 57 14.14 15.96 13.60
N ASP A 58 14.51 14.71 13.32
CA ASP A 58 13.81 13.53 13.81
C ASP A 58 13.95 13.47 15.33
N THR A 59 12.92 13.89 16.06
CA THR A 59 12.81 13.59 17.49
C THR A 59 11.34 13.56 17.91
N THR A 60 10.63 12.51 17.50
CA THR A 60 9.51 11.99 18.28
C THR A 60 9.78 10.52 18.58
N THR A 61 10.35 10.28 19.75
CA THR A 61 10.43 8.95 20.35
C THR A 61 9.01 8.54 20.73
N TYR A 62 8.30 7.87 19.82
CA TYR A 62 7.06 7.18 20.17
C TYR A 62 7.43 6.02 21.09
N LYS A 63 7.10 6.14 22.38
CA LYS A 63 6.99 4.97 23.25
C LYS A 63 5.90 4.09 22.64
N SER A 64 6.31 3.01 21.96
CA SER A 64 5.35 2.02 21.45
C SER A 64 4.56 1.51 22.64
N TYR A 65 3.27 1.84 22.68
CA TYR A 65 2.34 1.16 23.56
C TYR A 65 2.32 -0.28 23.04
N GLN A 66 2.83 -1.21 23.83
CA GLN A 66 2.62 -2.64 23.57
C GLN A 66 1.31 -2.99 24.28
N PRO A 67 0.16 -3.05 23.59
CA PRO A 67 -0.99 -3.72 24.17
C PRO A 67 -0.57 -5.17 24.40
N LYS A 68 -0.42 -5.56 25.67
CA LYS A 68 -0.40 -6.97 26.08
C LYS A 68 -1.82 -7.51 25.87
N SER A 69 -2.18 -7.78 24.61
CA SER A 69 -3.39 -8.54 24.31
C SER A 69 -3.13 -10.00 24.70
N PRO A 70 -3.95 -10.60 25.58
CA PRO A 70 -3.87 -12.01 25.85
C PRO A 70 -4.42 -12.80 24.66
N GLY A 71 -3.57 -13.54 23.96
CA GLY A 71 -3.96 -14.78 23.29
C GLY A 71 -4.59 -14.71 21.90
N ASP A 72 -4.15 -13.84 20.99
CA ASP A 72 -4.47 -14.01 19.55
C ASP A 72 -3.37 -14.83 18.83
N SER A 73 -3.03 -16.01 19.38
CA SER A 73 -1.95 -16.86 18.84
C SER A 73 -2.27 -17.47 17.47
N LEU A 74 -3.54 -17.46 17.05
CA LEU A 74 -3.98 -18.04 15.79
C LEU A 74 -3.60 -17.15 14.60
N TYR A 75 -3.59 -15.83 14.80
CA TYR A 75 -3.37 -14.86 13.75
C TYR A 75 -2.02 -14.16 13.91
N ARG A 76 -1.25 -14.15 12.83
CA ARG A 76 0.01 -13.43 12.73
C ARG A 76 -0.30 -12.02 12.24
N HIS A 77 -0.19 -11.04 13.13
CA HIS A 77 -0.48 -9.65 12.80
C HIS A 77 0.50 -8.67 13.46
N LEU A 78 0.50 -7.43 12.96
CA LEU A 78 1.22 -6.29 13.51
C LEU A 78 0.41 -5.65 14.66
N PRO A 79 1.06 -4.90 15.58
CA PRO A 79 0.39 -4.33 16.76
C PRO A 79 -0.84 -3.47 16.46
N ASP A 80 -0.85 -2.77 15.32
CA ASP A 80 -1.91 -1.84 14.94
C ASP A 80 -2.84 -2.38 13.84
N ALA A 81 -2.92 -3.70 13.67
CA ALA A 81 -3.76 -4.32 12.64
C ALA A 81 -5.22 -3.86 12.67
N LYS A 82 -5.89 -3.96 11.51
CA LYS A 82 -7.29 -3.57 11.39
C LYS A 82 -8.18 -4.35 12.34
N GLU A 83 -9.28 -3.76 12.74
CA GLU A 83 -10.26 -4.38 13.63
C GLU A 83 -11.67 -4.24 13.07
N TRP A 84 -12.51 -5.26 13.28
CA TRP A 84 -13.94 -5.25 12.95
C TRP A 84 -14.28 -5.07 11.47
N GLN A 85 -13.31 -5.30 10.58
CA GLN A 85 -13.51 -5.22 9.14
C GLN A 85 -13.07 -6.50 8.44
N PRO A 86 -13.94 -7.11 7.60
CA PRO A 86 -13.58 -8.28 6.85
C PRO A 86 -12.50 -7.96 5.82
N SER A 87 -11.78 -8.99 5.38
CA SER A 87 -10.93 -8.89 4.20
C SER A 87 -11.75 -9.11 2.93
N ILE A 88 -11.52 -8.30 1.90
CA ILE A 88 -12.24 -8.42 0.62
C ILE A 88 -11.30 -9.07 -0.39
N ILE A 89 -11.74 -10.16 -1.00
CA ILE A 89 -10.96 -10.92 -1.98
C ILE A 89 -11.73 -11.03 -3.28
N VAL A 90 -11.21 -10.47 -4.36
CA VAL A 90 -11.81 -10.53 -5.68
C VAL A 90 -11.23 -11.68 -6.49
N ASN A 91 -12.11 -12.44 -7.16
CA ASN A 91 -11.79 -13.59 -8.00
C ASN A 91 -10.86 -14.61 -7.30
N PHE A 92 -10.98 -14.75 -5.97
CA PHE A 92 -10.15 -15.62 -5.12
C PHE A 92 -8.63 -15.38 -5.21
N LYS A 93 -8.19 -14.24 -5.76
CA LYS A 93 -6.76 -13.98 -6.02
C LYS A 93 -6.33 -12.55 -5.68
N ILE A 94 -7.24 -11.59 -5.68
CA ILE A 94 -6.91 -10.17 -5.54
C ILE A 94 -7.41 -9.68 -4.18
N ILE A 95 -6.52 -9.22 -3.31
CA ILE A 95 -6.91 -8.49 -2.11
C ILE A 95 -7.27 -7.06 -2.53
N ALA A 96 -8.48 -6.62 -2.19
CA ALA A 96 -9.07 -5.40 -2.72
C ALA A 96 -9.83 -4.61 -1.63
N GLY A 97 -10.18 -3.37 -1.96
CA GLY A 97 -11.24 -2.62 -1.29
C GLY A 97 -12.56 -2.78 -2.04
N LEU A 98 -13.65 -2.22 -1.49
CA LEU A 98 -14.94 -2.17 -2.19
C LEU A 98 -15.12 -0.92 -3.05
N GLY A 99 -14.30 0.12 -2.84
CA GLY A 99 -14.55 1.47 -3.37
C GLY A 99 -14.60 1.57 -4.90
N HIS A 100 -13.86 0.69 -5.59
CA HIS A 100 -13.75 0.70 -7.05
C HIS A 100 -14.47 -0.45 -7.75
N ILE A 101 -15.19 -1.29 -6.99
CA ILE A 101 -15.96 -2.40 -7.57
C ILE A 101 -17.34 -1.89 -7.96
N ASN A 102 -17.63 -1.89 -9.26
CA ASN A 102 -18.98 -1.63 -9.76
C ASN A 102 -19.93 -2.78 -9.39
N PRO A 103 -21.02 -2.54 -8.65
CA PRO A 103 -21.96 -3.60 -8.25
C PRO A 103 -22.56 -4.35 -9.43
N ASN A 104 -22.74 -3.70 -10.58
CA ASN A 104 -23.29 -4.33 -11.79
C ASN A 104 -22.34 -5.36 -12.42
N ASP A 105 -21.06 -5.31 -12.07
CA ASP A 105 -20.03 -6.21 -12.58
C ASP A 105 -19.81 -7.44 -11.68
N VAL A 106 -20.51 -7.51 -10.54
CA VAL A 106 -20.48 -8.65 -9.64
C VAL A 106 -21.33 -9.79 -10.21
N ALA A 107 -20.73 -10.97 -10.32
CA ALA A 107 -21.41 -12.20 -10.71
C ALA A 107 -21.85 -13.02 -9.50
N TRP A 108 -21.01 -13.08 -8.46
CA TRP A 108 -21.25 -13.88 -7.27
C TRP A 108 -20.53 -13.31 -6.05
N LEU A 109 -21.07 -13.56 -4.85
CA LEU A 109 -20.48 -13.17 -3.57
C LEU A 109 -20.56 -14.34 -2.59
N THR A 110 -19.46 -14.67 -1.92
CA THR A 110 -19.42 -15.68 -0.85
C THR A 110 -18.78 -15.10 0.40
N ILE A 111 -19.39 -15.36 1.56
CA ILE A 111 -18.90 -14.90 2.86
C ILE A 111 -18.33 -16.10 3.62
N PHE A 112 -17.09 -16.00 4.05
CA PHE A 112 -16.44 -16.97 4.93
C PHE A 112 -16.32 -16.37 6.33
N LYS A 113 -16.81 -17.09 7.32
CA LYS A 113 -16.50 -16.81 8.73
C LYS A 113 -15.12 -17.38 9.04
N GLU A 114 -14.48 -16.88 10.10
CA GLU A 114 -13.10 -17.19 10.51
C GLU A 114 -12.70 -18.67 10.31
N LYS A 115 -13.43 -19.60 10.93
CA LYS A 115 -13.13 -21.05 10.86
C LYS A 115 -13.37 -21.71 9.50
N ASP A 116 -14.12 -21.06 8.61
CA ASP A 116 -14.56 -21.63 7.33
C ASP A 116 -13.71 -21.09 6.16
N ALA A 117 -12.75 -20.21 6.44
CA ALA A 117 -11.90 -19.60 5.43
C ALA A 117 -10.94 -20.63 4.79
N PRO A 118 -10.67 -20.52 3.47
CA PRO A 118 -9.63 -21.30 2.81
C PRO A 118 -8.27 -21.15 3.50
N ALA A 119 -7.46 -22.22 3.52
CA ALA A 119 -6.19 -22.25 4.25
C ALA A 119 -5.22 -21.13 3.83
N ASN A 120 -5.17 -20.78 2.55
CA ASN A 120 -4.30 -19.70 2.03
C ASN A 120 -4.76 -18.30 2.46
N LEU A 121 -5.99 -18.16 2.96
CA LEU A 121 -6.56 -16.91 3.47
C LEU A 121 -6.80 -16.95 4.98
N ALA A 122 -6.41 -18.03 5.66
CA ALA A 122 -6.72 -18.25 7.07
C ALA A 122 -6.28 -17.05 7.91
N ASN A 123 -5.07 -16.51 7.72
CA ASN A 123 -4.61 -15.37 8.51
C ASN A 123 -5.35 -14.06 8.23
N LEU A 124 -5.98 -13.89 7.06
CA LEU A 124 -6.76 -12.71 6.71
C LEU A 124 -8.22 -12.79 7.20
N SER A 125 -8.61 -13.93 7.78
CA SER A 125 -10.00 -14.27 8.11
C SER A 125 -10.47 -13.84 9.49
N ARG A 126 -9.65 -13.14 10.28
CA ARG A 126 -9.96 -12.80 11.69
C ARG A 126 -11.36 -12.19 11.87
N PHE A 127 -11.76 -11.32 10.96
CA PHE A 127 -13.08 -10.68 10.96
C PHE A 127 -13.97 -11.14 9.79
N GLY A 128 -13.68 -12.33 9.27
CA GLY A 128 -14.30 -12.91 8.09
C GLY A 128 -13.69 -12.42 6.78
N ILE A 129 -14.11 -13.08 5.71
CA ILE A 129 -13.72 -12.78 4.34
C ILE A 129 -14.96 -12.63 3.49
N ILE A 130 -15.02 -11.59 2.68
CA ILE A 130 -15.99 -11.45 1.61
C ILE A 130 -15.26 -11.69 0.30
N THR A 131 -15.62 -12.77 -0.37
CA THR A 131 -15.12 -13.06 -1.71
C THR A 131 -16.11 -12.59 -2.75
N ILE A 132 -15.62 -11.89 -3.77
CA ILE A 132 -16.44 -11.34 -4.86
C ILE A 132 -15.90 -11.91 -6.16
N THR A 133 -16.76 -12.57 -6.94
CA THR A 133 -16.42 -12.99 -8.30
C THR A 133 -17.03 -11.99 -9.28
N LEU A 134 -16.19 -11.43 -10.14
CA LEU A 134 -16.61 -10.48 -11.17
C LEU A 134 -16.99 -11.20 -12.46
N LYS A 135 -17.80 -10.54 -13.28
CA LYS A 135 -18.14 -10.99 -14.63
C LYS A 135 -16.89 -11.05 -15.50
N LYS A 136 -16.92 -11.96 -16.50
CA LYS A 136 -15.81 -12.15 -17.44
C LYS A 136 -15.51 -10.84 -18.18
N GLY A 137 -14.22 -10.49 -18.27
CA GLY A 137 -13.75 -9.29 -18.99
C GLY A 137 -13.53 -8.06 -18.11
N VAL A 138 -14.08 -8.05 -16.89
CA VAL A 138 -13.82 -7.00 -15.90
C VAL A 138 -12.42 -7.20 -15.32
N LYS A 139 -11.61 -6.14 -15.35
CA LYS A 139 -10.22 -6.18 -14.87
C LYS A 139 -10.05 -5.21 -13.71
N ILE A 140 -9.29 -5.64 -12.71
CA ILE A 140 -8.78 -4.78 -11.63
C ILE A 140 -7.29 -4.60 -11.89
N GLU A 141 -6.80 -3.38 -11.78
CA GLU A 141 -5.36 -3.11 -11.82
C GLU A 141 -4.71 -3.63 -10.54
N THR A 142 -3.62 -4.39 -10.67
CA THR A 142 -3.01 -5.09 -9.53
C THR A 142 -1.50 -4.98 -9.52
N ASN A 143 -0.93 -5.04 -8.33
CA ASN A 143 0.51 -5.26 -8.10
C ASN A 143 0.73 -6.65 -7.50
N THR A 144 1.84 -7.28 -7.85
CA THR A 144 2.38 -8.42 -7.08
C THR A 144 3.15 -7.92 -5.86
N CYS A 145 3.36 -8.80 -4.87
CA CYS A 145 4.27 -8.53 -3.75
C CYS A 145 5.68 -8.12 -4.24
N ASP A 146 6.18 -8.77 -5.30
CA ASP A 146 7.48 -8.45 -5.88
C ASP A 146 7.52 -7.07 -6.57
N ASP A 147 6.44 -6.67 -7.23
CA ASP A 147 6.33 -5.32 -7.81
C ASP A 147 6.43 -4.25 -6.72
N ILE A 148 5.74 -4.47 -5.59
CA ILE A 148 5.78 -3.58 -4.42
C ILE A 148 7.19 -3.56 -3.83
N LYS A 149 7.81 -4.71 -3.58
CA LYS A 149 9.18 -4.81 -3.08
C LYS A 149 10.17 -4.03 -3.93
N ARG A 150 10.11 -4.22 -5.25
CA ARG A 150 11.00 -3.57 -6.23
C ARG A 150 10.79 -2.06 -6.24
N ARG A 151 9.54 -1.59 -6.14
CA ARG A 151 9.20 -0.16 -6.07
C ARG A 151 9.91 0.57 -4.91
N PHE A 152 10.13 -0.11 -3.79
CA PHE A 152 10.82 0.46 -2.62
C PHE A 152 12.30 0.10 -2.54
N GLY A 153 12.88 -0.55 -3.56
CA GLY A 153 14.30 -0.90 -3.58
C GLY A 153 14.73 -1.85 -2.45
N VAL A 154 13.80 -2.62 -1.89
CA VAL A 154 14.08 -3.51 -0.75
C VAL A 154 14.73 -4.80 -1.26
N SER A 155 15.99 -5.02 -0.86
CA SER A 155 16.70 -6.28 -1.10
C SER A 155 16.62 -7.19 0.14
N GLY A 156 16.68 -8.50 -0.08
CA GLY A 156 16.65 -9.50 1.01
C GLY A 156 15.27 -10.07 1.32
N LYS A 157 15.14 -10.66 2.51
CA LYS A 157 13.92 -11.32 2.98
C LYS A 157 12.90 -10.28 3.44
N VAL A 158 11.69 -10.36 2.91
CA VAL A 158 10.59 -9.43 3.20
C VAL A 158 9.39 -10.24 3.65
N ARG A 159 8.59 -9.69 4.55
CA ARG A 159 7.25 -10.19 4.89
C ARG A 159 6.22 -9.15 4.50
N PHE A 160 5.14 -9.60 3.86
CA PHE A 160 4.03 -8.74 3.49
C PHE A 160 2.91 -8.84 4.50
N ALA A 161 2.32 -7.70 4.81
CA ALA A 161 1.07 -7.62 5.55
C ALA A 161 0.07 -6.75 4.78
N VAL A 162 -1.22 -7.07 4.88
CA VAL A 162 -2.31 -6.22 4.42
C VAL A 162 -3.16 -5.85 5.62
N ASP A 163 -3.38 -4.55 5.79
CA ASP A 163 -4.07 -3.98 6.94
C ASP A 163 -3.56 -4.50 8.29
N GLY A 164 -2.25 -4.77 8.37
CA GLY A 164 -1.57 -5.30 9.54
C GLY A 164 -1.64 -6.82 9.73
N TYR A 165 -2.34 -7.58 8.89
CA TYR A 165 -2.31 -9.06 8.92
C TYR A 165 -1.31 -9.59 7.89
N PHE A 166 -0.42 -10.51 8.30
CA PHE A 166 0.54 -11.09 7.36
C PHE A 166 -0.16 -11.87 6.23
N VAL A 167 0.37 -11.75 5.02
CA VAL A 167 -0.11 -12.53 3.87
C VAL A 167 0.62 -13.85 3.85
N ASP A 168 -0.12 -14.95 3.97
CA ASP A 168 0.47 -16.30 3.97
C ASP A 168 0.83 -16.77 2.55
N ASP A 169 0.03 -16.35 1.57
CA ASP A 169 0.20 -16.68 0.15
C ASP A 169 0.61 -15.44 -0.65
N GLU A 170 1.92 -15.28 -0.89
CA GLU A 170 2.48 -14.15 -1.63
C GLU A 170 2.17 -14.20 -3.15
N SER A 171 1.49 -15.24 -3.64
CA SER A 171 0.98 -15.29 -5.03
C SER A 171 -0.31 -14.47 -5.22
N MET A 172 -0.90 -14.02 -4.12
CA MET A 172 -2.02 -13.08 -4.10
C MET A 172 -1.61 -11.75 -4.73
N LEU A 173 -2.57 -11.14 -5.42
CA LEU A 173 -2.43 -9.83 -6.05
C LEU A 173 -3.04 -8.76 -5.15
N ILE A 174 -2.51 -7.55 -5.20
CA ILE A 174 -3.03 -6.40 -4.45
C ILE A 174 -3.63 -5.41 -5.43
N SER A 175 -4.89 -5.03 -5.25
CA SER A 175 -5.55 -3.99 -6.05
C SER A 175 -4.75 -2.69 -5.94
N ALA A 176 -4.23 -2.19 -7.06
CA ALA A 176 -3.38 -1.01 -7.10
C ALA A 176 -4.13 0.27 -6.71
N GLN A 177 -5.42 0.33 -7.04
CA GLN A 177 -6.28 1.48 -6.82
C GLN A 177 -6.73 1.62 -5.36
N ASP A 178 -6.76 0.51 -4.63
CA ASP A 178 -7.19 0.48 -3.23
C ASP A 178 -6.02 0.65 -2.25
N ILE A 179 -4.77 0.80 -2.72
CA ILE A 179 -3.64 1.05 -1.82
C ILE A 179 -3.71 2.49 -1.33
N ASN A 180 -3.88 2.65 -0.02
CA ASN A 180 -3.89 3.96 0.63
C ASN A 180 -2.48 4.36 1.08
N GLU A 181 -1.83 3.50 1.86
CA GLU A 181 -0.53 3.78 2.47
C GLU A 181 0.31 2.50 2.48
N ILE A 182 1.63 2.64 2.35
CA ILE A 182 2.57 1.51 2.50
C ILE A 182 3.61 1.89 3.54
N ASN A 183 3.71 1.05 4.59
CA ASN A 183 4.65 1.24 5.69
C ASN A 183 5.74 0.18 5.67
N LEU A 184 6.99 0.65 5.74
CA LEU A 184 8.17 -0.18 5.78
C LEU A 184 8.72 -0.19 7.20
N THR A 185 8.79 -1.36 7.82
CA THR A 185 9.43 -1.56 9.13
C THR A 185 10.69 -2.37 8.97
N TRP A 186 11.81 -1.82 9.42
CA TRP A 186 13.11 -2.48 9.43
C TRP A 186 13.42 -2.99 10.83
N LYS A 187 13.65 -4.30 10.95
CA LYS A 187 14.21 -4.89 12.17
C LYS A 187 15.59 -5.42 11.86
N LYS A 188 16.57 -5.01 12.67
CA LYS A 188 17.91 -5.58 12.62
C LYS A 188 17.89 -6.88 13.39
N ASN A 189 18.10 -8.00 12.70
CA ASN A 189 18.23 -9.30 13.34
C ASN A 189 19.57 -9.40 14.09
N LYS A 190 19.68 -10.38 15.00
CA LYS A 190 20.91 -10.66 15.75
C LYS A 190 22.10 -10.99 14.83
N ASP A 191 21.83 -11.55 13.66
CA ASP A 191 22.81 -11.87 12.61
C ASP A 191 23.15 -10.65 11.72
N GLY A 192 22.58 -9.48 12.00
CA GLY A 192 22.78 -8.25 11.24
C GLY A 192 21.96 -8.16 9.95
N SER A 193 21.22 -9.21 9.56
CA SER A 193 20.34 -9.16 8.39
C SER A 193 19.12 -8.26 8.64
N PRO A 194 18.67 -7.48 7.64
CA PRO A 194 17.42 -6.75 7.74
C PRO A 194 16.24 -7.71 7.60
N ASP A 195 15.36 -7.77 8.60
CA ASP A 195 14.01 -8.30 8.48
C ASP A 195 13.07 -7.13 8.16
N VAL A 196 12.62 -7.08 6.93
CA VAL A 196 11.76 -6.00 6.44
C VAL A 196 10.32 -6.48 6.42
N THR A 197 9.44 -5.72 7.06
CA THR A 197 8.00 -5.89 6.89
C THR A 197 7.47 -4.75 6.05
N ILE A 198 6.78 -5.10 4.96
CA ILE A 198 6.02 -4.17 4.14
C ILE A 198 4.55 -4.38 4.49
N ASN A 199 3.95 -3.40 5.17
CA ASN A 199 2.52 -3.40 5.46
C ASN A 199 1.81 -2.50 4.46
N ILE A 200 0.79 -3.03 3.81
CA ILE A 200 -0.03 -2.34 2.82
C ILE A 200 -1.37 -2.04 3.47
N TRP A 201 -1.66 -0.76 3.68
CA TRP A 201 -2.94 -0.31 4.17
C TRP A 201 -3.87 -0.05 3.00
N MET A 202 -4.98 -0.77 2.97
CA MET A 202 -6.09 -0.49 2.06
C MET A 202 -7.10 0.45 2.73
N LEU A 203 -7.14 0.42 4.07
CA LEU A 203 -7.99 1.27 4.88
C LEU A 203 -7.32 2.61 5.21
N VAL A 204 -8.12 3.69 5.12
CA VAL A 204 -7.78 4.98 5.73
C VAL A 204 -7.55 4.81 7.24
N PRO A 205 -6.65 5.59 7.87
CA PRO A 205 -6.32 5.47 9.29
C PRO A 205 -7.54 5.37 10.23
N GLU A 206 -8.58 6.17 9.97
CA GLU A 206 -9.79 6.26 10.78
C GLU A 206 -10.65 4.99 10.70
N ALA A 207 -10.55 4.24 9.60
CA ALA A 207 -11.28 3.00 9.38
C ALA A 207 -10.53 1.77 9.92
N ARG A 208 -9.24 1.88 10.23
CA ARG A 208 -8.43 0.74 10.70
C ARG A 208 -8.92 0.23 12.04
N LYS A 209 -9.34 1.12 12.92
CA LYS A 209 -9.95 0.76 14.19
C LYS A 209 -11.45 0.77 13.98
N GLY A 210 -12.08 -0.37 14.29
CA GLY A 210 -13.54 -0.48 14.23
C GLY A 210 -14.20 0.60 15.10
N PRO A 211 -15.54 0.73 15.04
CA PRO A 211 -16.23 1.66 15.90
C PRO A 211 -15.78 1.40 17.34
N ILE A 212 -15.09 2.38 17.94
CA ILE A 212 -14.89 2.41 19.39
C ILE A 212 -16.31 2.27 19.92
N ALA A 213 -16.61 1.18 20.63
CA ALA A 213 -17.93 0.97 21.21
C ALA A 213 -18.31 2.28 21.88
N GLY A 214 -19.20 3.02 21.23
CA GLY A 214 -19.53 4.36 21.63
C GLY A 214 -20.05 4.26 23.05
N ARG A 215 -19.75 5.27 23.86
CA ARG A 215 -20.41 5.46 25.16
C ARG A 215 -21.83 4.91 25.07
N HIS A 216 -22.19 3.98 25.93
CA HIS A 216 -23.59 3.61 26.05
C HIS A 216 -24.37 4.90 26.29
N SER A 217 -25.60 5.02 25.78
CA SER A 217 -26.43 6.21 26.05
C SER A 217 -26.65 6.48 27.54
N THR A 218 -26.30 5.51 28.39
CA THR A 218 -26.30 5.57 29.85
C THR A 218 -25.00 6.05 30.48
N ASP A 219 -23.90 6.19 29.73
CA ASP A 219 -22.60 6.59 30.26
C ASP A 219 -22.59 8.08 30.62
N LYS A 220 -22.27 8.40 31.87
CA LYS A 220 -22.28 9.78 32.33
C LYS A 220 -21.06 10.56 31.81
N PRO A 221 -21.18 11.87 31.57
CA PRO A 221 -20.01 12.69 31.25
C PRO A 221 -18.96 12.57 32.36
N GLY A 222 -17.75 12.11 32.00
CA GLY A 222 -16.63 11.94 32.94
C GLY A 222 -16.37 10.50 33.40
N GLU A 223 -17.21 9.53 33.03
CA GLU A 223 -16.92 8.12 33.29
C GLU A 223 -15.90 7.55 32.28
N ILE A 224 -14.82 6.98 32.81
CA ILE A 224 -13.82 6.21 32.07
C ILE A 224 -13.85 4.79 32.63
N TYR A 225 -14.27 3.82 31.83
CA TYR A 225 -14.23 2.40 32.20
C TYR A 225 -12.83 1.84 31.92
N ILE A 226 -12.00 1.79 32.95
CA ILE A 226 -10.73 1.05 32.89
C ILE A 226 -11.03 -0.42 33.18
N ARG A 227 -11.04 -1.27 32.14
CA ARG A 227 -11.10 -2.72 32.35
C ARG A 227 -9.72 -3.23 32.78
N GLY A 228 -9.51 -3.34 34.09
CA GLY A 228 -8.42 -4.12 34.65
C GLY A 228 -8.78 -5.60 34.62
N SER A 229 -7.92 -6.44 34.02
CA SER A 229 -8.00 -7.89 34.15
C SER A 229 -7.71 -8.29 35.60
N ALA A 230 -8.75 -8.51 36.39
CA ALA A 230 -8.64 -9.18 37.68
C ALA A 230 -8.45 -10.68 37.43
N SER A 231 -7.20 -11.13 37.51
CA SER A 231 -6.89 -12.55 37.69
C SER A 231 -7.37 -13.00 39.06
N LYS A 232 -8.20 -14.06 39.10
CA LYS A 232 -8.43 -14.89 40.28
C LYS A 232 -7.35 -15.95 40.37
#